data_AF-A0A9E0PK43-F1
#
_entry.id   AF-A0A9E0PK43-F1
#
_cell.length_a   1.000
_cell.length_b   1.000
_cell.length_c   1.000
_cell.angle_alpha   90.00
_cell.angle_beta   90.00
_cell.angle_gamma   90.00
#
_symmetry.space_group_name_H-M   'P 1'
#
loop_
_entity.id
_entity.type
_entity.pdbx_description
1 polymer ?
#
loop_
_entity_poly.entity_id
_entity_poly.type
_entity_poly.pdbx_seq_one_letter_code
_entity_poly.pdbx_strand_id
1 'polypeptide(L)'
;QAPRQLAWGVLLPIGLHSLLEFPLWYGPFQLAALGALALLAGGFCDPYFKQKWPLAHYAQALAAIVLIVCIALLGVQYSALSQLYLPVASRSQALTVQADGRLAQAPLWPDAARFARLTTMKVNAGNAAEAHALALDLLHYSPEPRVIERLIDSAELLGRTSEAQFHRDRYAAAYPADYAKWLRGEKAPAAAK
;
A
#
# COMPACT_ATOMS: atom_id res chain seq x y z
N GLN A 1 35.15 8.31 17.99
CA GLN A 1 35.11 9.11 16.74
C GLN A 1 34.68 8.28 15.53
N ALA A 2 35.23 7.08 15.32
CA ALA A 2 34.82 6.14 14.27
C ALA A 2 33.29 5.89 14.11
N PRO A 3 32.48 5.67 15.17
CA PRO A 3 31.04 5.42 14.98
C PRO A 3 30.27 6.63 14.45
N ARG A 4 30.72 7.85 14.77
CA ARG A 4 30.12 9.09 14.22
C ARG A 4 30.46 9.25 12.74
N GLN A 5 31.68 8.92 12.34
CA GLN A 5 32.08 8.97 10.92
C GLN A 5 31.29 7.96 10.09
N LEU A 6 31.08 6.75 10.60
CA LEU A 6 30.26 5.73 9.93
C LEU A 6 28.80 6.18 9.80
N ALA A 7 28.22 6.73 10.85
CA ALA A 7 26.85 7.22 10.80
C ALA A 7 26.66 8.36 9.78
N TRP A 8 27.57 9.34 9.74
CA TRP A 8 27.54 10.39 8.72
C TRP A 8 27.81 9.86 7.31
N GLY A 9 28.68 8.87 7.17
CA GLY A 9 28.95 8.18 5.91
C GLY A 9 27.73 7.46 5.32
N VAL A 10 26.75 7.09 6.16
CA VAL A 10 25.46 6.53 5.73
C VAL A 10 24.40 7.62 5.53
N LEU A 11 24.30 8.60 6.44
CA LEU A 11 23.27 9.65 6.38
C LEU A 11 23.46 10.62 5.22
N LEU A 12 24.70 10.98 4.88
CA LEU A 12 24.97 11.95 3.81
C LEU A 12 24.54 11.42 2.43
N PRO A 13 24.91 10.20 2.00
CA PRO A 13 24.43 9.64 0.75
C PRO A 13 22.91 9.45 0.72
N ILE A 14 22.31 8.96 1.82
CA ILE A 14 20.85 8.81 1.91
C ILE A 14 20.15 10.16 1.76
N GLY A 15 20.61 11.19 2.48
CA GLY A 15 20.05 12.54 2.39
C GLY A 15 20.21 13.15 1.00
N LEU A 16 21.37 12.99 0.38
CA LEU A 16 21.64 13.49 -0.97
C LEU A 16 20.75 12.80 -2.02
N HIS A 17 20.67 11.47 -1.98
CA HIS A 17 19.81 10.68 -2.87
C HIS A 17 18.33 11.04 -2.66
N SER A 18 17.90 11.24 -1.41
CA SER A 18 16.54 11.65 -1.11
C SER A 18 16.18 13.06 -1.58
N LEU A 19 17.15 13.96 -1.68
CA LEU A 19 16.95 15.31 -2.20
C LEU A 19 16.86 15.33 -3.74
N LEU A 20 17.52 14.37 -4.40
CA LEU A 20 17.66 14.33 -5.86
C LEU A 20 16.60 13.48 -6.58
N GLU A 21 16.19 12.35 -5.99
CA GLU A 21 15.37 11.36 -6.68
C GLU A 21 13.99 11.20 -6.03
N PHE A 22 13.92 10.63 -4.83
CA PHE A 22 12.66 10.28 -4.17
C PHE A 22 12.76 10.40 -2.64
N PRO A 23 11.65 10.72 -1.94
CA PRO A 23 11.65 10.84 -0.48
C PRO A 23 12.12 9.55 0.20
N LEU A 24 12.55 9.64 1.46
CA LEU A 24 13.03 8.53 2.32
C LEU A 24 12.00 7.40 2.57
N TRP A 25 10.90 7.32 1.82
CA TRP A 25 9.81 6.38 2.03
C TRP A 25 10.20 4.92 1.75
N TYR A 26 11.34 4.66 1.11
CA TYR A 26 11.87 3.31 0.92
C TYR A 26 12.39 2.74 2.24
N GLY A 27 11.71 1.71 2.75
CA GLY A 27 11.95 1.13 4.08
C GLY A 27 13.41 0.82 4.43
N PRO A 28 14.22 0.20 3.54
CA PRO A 28 15.63 -0.05 3.82
C PRO A 28 16.45 1.21 4.14
N PHE A 29 16.19 2.34 3.46
CA PHE A 29 16.86 3.60 3.75
C PHE A 29 16.42 4.20 5.09
N GLN A 30 15.16 4.04 5.48
CA GLN A 30 14.67 4.46 6.80
C GLN A 30 15.36 3.69 7.93
N LEU A 31 15.49 2.36 7.78
CA LEU A 31 16.16 1.53 8.79
C LEU A 31 17.66 1.91 8.91
N ALA A 32 18.34 2.12 7.79
CA ALA A 32 19.72 2.58 7.77
C ALA A 32 19.88 3.98 8.40
N ALA A 33 18.98 4.91 8.08
CA ALA A 33 18.98 6.26 8.65
C ALA A 33 18.69 6.25 10.16
N LEU A 34 17.72 5.46 10.62
CA LEU A 34 17.42 5.28 12.05
C LEU A 34 18.61 4.66 12.80
N GLY A 35 19.26 3.65 12.23
CA GLY A 35 20.46 3.05 12.79
C GLY A 35 21.62 4.06 12.90
N ALA A 36 21.82 4.87 11.88
CA ALA A 36 22.83 5.93 11.89
C ALA A 36 22.52 7.05 12.90
N LEU A 37 21.25 7.47 13.02
CA LEU A 37 20.81 8.42 14.03
C LEU A 37 20.99 7.86 15.45
N ALA A 38 20.67 6.59 15.67
CA ALA A 38 20.90 5.91 16.95
C ALA A 38 22.40 5.85 17.29
N LEU A 39 23.27 5.58 16.31
CA LEU A 39 24.73 5.65 16.49
C LEU A 39 25.21 7.06 16.85
N LEU A 40 24.64 8.11 16.24
CA LEU A 40 24.97 9.51 16.56
C LEU A 40 24.46 9.92 17.95
N ALA A 41 23.32 9.37 18.38
CA ALA A 41 22.72 9.60 19.70
C ALA A 41 23.39 8.79 20.82
N GLY A 42 24.45 8.02 20.54
CA GLY A 42 25.18 7.21 21.52
C GLY A 42 24.58 5.82 21.77
N GLY A 43 23.56 5.42 21.01
CA GLY A 43 22.63 4.33 21.30
C GLY A 43 23.13 2.90 21.13
N PHE A 44 24.43 2.62 21.04
CA PHE A 44 24.92 1.22 21.02
C PHE A 44 26.16 0.96 21.89
N CYS A 45 26.96 1.97 22.21
CA CYS A 45 28.21 1.80 22.97
C CYS A 45 28.58 3.08 23.73
N ASP A 46 27.78 3.50 24.71
CA ASP A 46 28.23 4.52 25.66
C ASP A 46 28.25 3.97 27.10
N PRO A 47 29.36 3.34 27.53
CA PRO A 47 29.52 2.90 28.92
C PRO A 47 29.75 4.07 29.90
N TYR A 48 29.86 5.32 29.41
CA TYR A 48 30.09 6.50 30.23
C TYR A 48 28.83 7.28 30.59
N PHE A 49 27.65 6.91 30.08
CA PHE A 49 26.39 7.41 30.60
C PHE A 49 26.08 6.71 31.92
N LYS A 50 26.67 7.25 33.00
CA LYS A 50 26.48 6.78 34.37
C LYS A 50 24.99 6.64 34.67
N GLN A 51 24.61 5.38 34.79
CA GLN A 51 23.46 4.85 35.50
C GLN A 51 23.15 5.67 36.76
N LYS A 52 22.10 6.50 36.69
CA LYS A 52 20.98 6.51 37.62
C LYS A 52 19.78 7.01 36.82
N TRP A 53 18.86 6.13 36.47
CA TRP A 53 17.41 6.38 36.36
C TRP A 53 16.76 5.06 35.97
N PRO A 54 16.10 4.35 36.92
CA PRO A 54 15.37 3.12 36.60
C PRO A 54 14.32 3.37 35.51
N LEU A 55 13.77 4.60 35.43
CA LEU A 55 12.84 5.02 34.38
C LEU A 55 13.38 4.85 32.95
N ALA A 56 14.67 5.01 32.70
CA ALA A 56 15.21 4.92 31.34
C ALA A 56 15.10 3.51 30.76
N HIS A 57 15.32 2.48 31.60
CA HIS A 57 15.16 1.08 31.20
C HIS A 57 13.68 0.73 30.98
N TYR A 58 12.78 1.24 31.83
CA TYR A 58 11.34 1.07 31.64
C TYR A 58 10.84 1.80 30.37
N ALA A 59 11.36 2.99 30.07
CA ALA A 59 11.02 3.74 28.86
C ALA A 59 11.54 3.02 27.60
N GLN A 60 12.77 2.49 27.63
CA GLN A 60 13.31 1.69 26.54
C GLN A 60 12.54 0.39 26.33
N ALA A 61 12.19 -0.32 27.41
CA ALA A 61 11.38 -1.53 27.35
C ALA A 61 9.98 -1.23 26.81
N LEU A 62 9.35 -0.14 27.25
CA LEU A 62 8.06 0.31 26.72
C LEU A 62 8.15 0.64 25.24
N ALA A 63 9.18 1.38 24.80
CA ALA A 63 9.40 1.69 23.39
C ALA A 63 9.59 0.42 22.55
N ALA A 64 10.34 -0.57 23.04
CA ALA A 64 10.51 -1.85 22.38
C ALA A 64 9.19 -2.63 22.29
N ILE A 65 8.40 -2.68 23.37
CA ILE A 65 7.09 -3.33 23.38
C ILE A 65 6.14 -2.65 22.38
N VAL A 66 6.06 -1.32 22.39
CA VAL A 66 5.25 -0.54 21.45
C VAL A 66 5.68 -0.83 20.02
N LEU A 67 6.98 -0.84 19.73
CA LEU A 67 7.50 -1.17 18.41
C LEU A 67 7.12 -2.60 17.98
N ILE A 68 7.27 -3.59 18.85
CA ILE A 68 6.88 -4.98 18.57
C ILE A 68 5.38 -5.08 18.29
N VAL A 69 4.55 -4.41 19.10
CA VAL A 69 3.10 -4.37 18.89
C VAL A 69 2.76 -3.71 17.55
N CYS A 70 3.38 -2.57 17.23
CA CYS A 70 3.20 -1.92 15.93
C CYS A 70 3.58 -2.86 14.77
N ILE A 71 4.76 -3.48 14.81
CA ILE A 71 5.21 -4.42 13.77
C ILE A 71 4.24 -5.61 13.64
N ALA A 72 3.78 -6.17 14.76
CA ALA A 72 2.82 -7.26 14.75
C ALA A 72 1.48 -6.83 14.13
N LEU A 73 0.96 -5.65 14.47
CA LEU A 73 -0.26 -5.09 13.88
C LEU A 73 -0.11 -4.85 12.37
N LEU A 74 1.04 -4.30 11.93
CA LEU A 74 1.37 -4.13 10.52
C LEU A 74 1.41 -5.49 9.80
N GLY A 75 2.08 -6.49 10.38
CA GLY A 75 2.20 -7.83 9.81
C GLY A 75 0.85 -8.55 9.66
N VAL A 76 -0.03 -8.43 10.67
CA VAL A 76 -1.38 -8.99 10.61
C VAL A 76 -2.19 -8.34 9.49
N GLN A 77 -2.16 -7.02 9.35
CA GLN A 77 -2.90 -6.33 8.30
C GLN A 77 -2.32 -6.60 6.90
N TYR A 78 -0.99 -6.58 6.77
CA TYR A 78 -0.31 -6.89 5.50
C TYR A 78 -0.62 -8.31 5.03
N SER A 79 -0.56 -9.29 5.94
CA SER A 79 -0.88 -10.68 5.60
C SER A 79 -2.33 -10.82 5.14
N ALA A 80 -3.29 -10.17 5.79
CA ALA A 80 -4.70 -10.17 5.35
C ALA A 80 -4.89 -9.53 3.96
N LEU A 81 -4.28 -8.37 3.72
CA LEU A 81 -4.38 -7.67 2.42
C LEU A 81 -3.73 -8.50 1.30
N SER A 82 -2.58 -9.11 1.55
CA SER A 82 -1.83 -9.87 0.53
C SER A 82 -2.63 -11.05 -0.04
N GLN A 83 -3.50 -11.68 0.76
CA GLN A 83 -4.33 -12.82 0.35
C GLN A 83 -5.27 -12.50 -0.82
N LEU A 84 -5.64 -11.23 -0.99
CA LEU A 84 -6.51 -10.79 -2.11
C LEU A 84 -5.80 -10.87 -3.45
N TYR A 85 -4.49 -10.67 -3.44
CA TYR A 85 -3.64 -10.72 -4.63
C TYR A 85 -3.19 -12.15 -4.96
N LEU A 86 -3.41 -13.11 -4.05
CA LEU A 86 -3.13 -14.52 -4.30
C LEU A 86 -4.28 -15.19 -5.09
N PRO A 87 -3.95 -16.15 -5.99
CA PRO A 87 -4.94 -17.04 -6.59
C PRO A 87 -5.71 -17.80 -5.51
N VAL A 88 -7.00 -18.07 -5.74
CA VAL A 88 -7.90 -18.72 -4.75
C VAL A 88 -7.30 -20.02 -4.18
N ALA A 89 -6.64 -20.83 -5.03
CA ALA A 89 -6.01 -22.08 -4.62
C ALA A 89 -4.82 -21.93 -3.65
N SER A 90 -4.19 -20.74 -3.62
CA SER A 90 -3.03 -20.44 -2.77
C SER A 90 -3.39 -19.63 -1.53
N ARG A 91 -4.68 -19.33 -1.33
CA ARG A 91 -5.16 -18.57 -0.16
C ARG A 91 -5.23 -19.46 1.07
N SER A 92 -4.87 -18.92 2.22
CA SER A 92 -5.10 -19.61 3.49
C SER A 92 -6.59 -19.53 3.88
N GLN A 93 -7.19 -20.64 4.28
CA GLN A 93 -8.61 -20.69 4.66
C GLN A 93 -8.94 -19.72 5.82
N ALA A 94 -8.07 -19.64 6.82
CA ALA A 94 -8.24 -18.79 7.98
C ALA A 94 -8.24 -17.28 7.65
N LEU A 95 -7.44 -16.83 6.69
CA LEU A 95 -7.41 -15.41 6.27
C LEU A 95 -8.41 -15.09 5.15
N THR A 96 -8.97 -16.07 4.44
CA THR A 96 -9.98 -15.82 3.39
C THR A 96 -11.30 -15.35 4.00
N VAL A 97 -11.77 -16.02 5.05
CA VAL A 97 -12.97 -15.62 5.81
C VAL A 97 -12.79 -14.26 6.48
N GLN A 98 -11.55 -13.95 6.89
CA GLN A 98 -11.20 -12.65 7.45
C GLN A 98 -10.99 -11.57 6.40
N ALA A 99 -10.58 -11.90 5.17
CA ALA A 99 -10.41 -10.93 4.10
C ALA A 99 -11.75 -10.27 3.81
N ASP A 100 -12.81 -11.05 3.56
CA ASP A 100 -14.13 -10.49 3.21
C ASP A 100 -14.74 -9.59 4.32
N GLY A 101 -14.52 -9.92 5.59
CA GLY A 101 -15.01 -9.13 6.74
C GLY A 101 -14.07 -8.01 7.25
N ARG A 102 -12.74 -8.17 7.14
CA ARG A 102 -11.72 -7.20 7.60
C ARG A 102 -11.21 -6.28 6.48
N LEU A 103 -11.50 -6.59 5.21
CA LEU A 103 -11.38 -5.69 4.05
C LEU A 103 -12.06 -4.35 4.29
N ALA A 104 -13.15 -4.34 5.06
CA ALA A 104 -13.89 -3.14 5.40
C ALA A 104 -13.10 -2.17 6.32
N GLN A 105 -11.98 -2.59 6.91
CA GLN A 105 -11.31 -1.79 7.93
C GLN A 105 -9.78 -1.73 7.83
N ALA A 106 -9.13 -2.13 6.73
CA ALA A 106 -7.66 -2.00 6.61
C ALA A 106 -7.23 -0.52 6.70
N PRO A 107 -6.92 0.02 7.90
CA PRO A 107 -6.84 1.46 8.12
C PRO A 107 -5.50 2.02 7.65
N LEU A 108 -4.47 1.16 7.51
CA LEU A 108 -3.16 1.53 7.01
C LEU A 108 -3.08 1.56 5.47
N TRP A 109 -3.96 0.82 4.78
CA TRP A 109 -3.97 0.73 3.31
C TRP A 109 -5.40 0.73 2.74
N PRO A 110 -6.21 1.77 3.01
CA PRO A 110 -7.60 1.81 2.59
C PRO A 110 -7.76 1.72 1.07
N ASP A 111 -6.90 2.40 0.31
CA ASP A 111 -6.98 2.43 -1.15
C ASP A 111 -6.63 1.09 -1.79
N ALA A 112 -5.62 0.38 -1.26
CA ALA A 112 -5.26 -0.95 -1.75
C ALA A 112 -6.37 -1.98 -1.48
N ALA A 113 -7.06 -1.87 -0.34
CA ALA A 113 -8.20 -2.72 -0.01
C ALA A 113 -9.40 -2.41 -0.93
N ARG A 114 -9.72 -1.12 -1.12
CA ARG A 114 -10.76 -0.65 -2.05
C ARG A 114 -10.48 -1.10 -3.48
N PHE A 115 -9.24 -0.97 -3.95
CA PHE A 115 -8.80 -1.41 -5.26
C PHE A 115 -8.96 -2.91 -5.45
N ALA A 116 -8.50 -3.72 -4.49
CA ALA A 116 -8.68 -5.16 -4.53
C ALA A 116 -10.17 -5.54 -4.57
N ARG A 117 -11.01 -4.88 -3.76
CA ARG A 117 -12.48 -5.08 -3.76
C ARG A 117 -13.08 -4.77 -5.15
N LEU A 118 -12.78 -3.60 -5.72
CA LEU A 118 -13.30 -3.18 -7.02
C LEU A 118 -12.87 -4.14 -8.15
N THR A 119 -11.60 -4.54 -8.16
CA THR A 119 -11.05 -5.31 -9.27
C THR A 119 -11.38 -6.81 -9.19
N THR A 120 -11.87 -7.30 -8.04
CA THR A 120 -12.32 -8.69 -7.83
C THR A 120 -13.83 -8.87 -7.82
N MET A 121 -14.63 -7.85 -7.47
CA MET A 121 -16.10 -7.93 -7.52
C MET A 121 -16.61 -8.18 -8.95
N LYS A 122 -17.77 -8.82 -9.10
CA LYS A 122 -18.50 -8.88 -10.39
C LYS A 122 -19.53 -7.76 -10.41
N VAL A 123 -19.43 -6.86 -11.37
CA VAL A 123 -20.37 -5.73 -11.52
C VAL A 123 -21.67 -6.25 -12.15
N ASN A 124 -22.81 -5.88 -11.57
CA ASN A 124 -24.16 -6.23 -12.01
C ASN A 124 -25.14 -5.11 -11.60
N ALA A 125 -26.40 -5.20 -12.05
CA ALA A 125 -27.39 -4.15 -11.80
C ALA A 125 -27.62 -3.85 -10.30
N GLY A 126 -27.48 -4.84 -9.42
CA GLY A 126 -27.69 -4.69 -7.98
C GLY A 126 -26.56 -3.98 -7.24
N ASN A 127 -25.33 -3.99 -7.77
CA ASN A 127 -24.16 -3.35 -7.16
C ASN A 127 -23.54 -2.23 -8.01
N ALA A 128 -24.15 -1.89 -9.16
CA ALA A 128 -23.60 -0.92 -10.09
C ALA A 128 -23.34 0.45 -9.43
N ALA A 129 -24.26 0.94 -8.60
CA ALA A 129 -24.09 2.22 -7.90
C ALA A 129 -22.86 2.23 -6.98
N GLU A 130 -22.65 1.15 -6.23
CA GLU A 130 -21.50 1.00 -5.32
C GLU A 130 -20.19 0.88 -6.11
N ALA A 131 -20.16 0.02 -7.12
CA ALA A 131 -18.99 -0.18 -7.97
C ALA A 131 -18.58 1.11 -8.68
N HIS A 132 -19.56 1.86 -9.16
CA HIS A 132 -19.36 3.14 -9.84
C HIS A 132 -18.73 4.19 -8.92
N ALA A 133 -19.31 4.40 -7.73
CA ALA A 133 -18.77 5.33 -6.73
C ALA A 133 -17.34 4.94 -6.32
N LEU A 134 -17.11 3.63 -6.08
CA LEU A 134 -15.79 3.11 -5.72
C LEU A 134 -14.76 3.31 -6.83
N ALA A 135 -15.15 3.15 -8.10
CA ALA A 135 -14.28 3.34 -9.24
C ALA A 135 -13.93 4.82 -9.47
N LEU A 136 -14.88 5.74 -9.32
CA LEU A 136 -14.62 7.18 -9.39
C LEU A 136 -13.61 7.63 -8.32
N ASP A 137 -13.80 7.18 -7.07
CA ASP A 137 -12.85 7.46 -5.99
C ASP A 137 -11.46 6.90 -6.33
N LEU A 138 -11.37 5.67 -6.85
CA LEU A 138 -10.09 5.03 -7.11
C LEU A 138 -9.34 5.56 -8.34
N LEU A 139 -9.98 6.30 -9.24
CA LEU A 139 -9.28 6.88 -10.39
C LEU A 139 -8.12 7.79 -9.98
N HIS A 140 -8.24 8.51 -8.85
CA HIS A 140 -7.15 9.35 -8.35
C HIS A 140 -5.97 8.52 -7.82
N TYR A 141 -6.25 7.31 -7.33
CA TYR A 141 -5.28 6.45 -6.67
C TYR A 141 -4.53 5.59 -7.68
N SER A 142 -5.28 4.94 -8.57
CA SER A 142 -4.74 4.10 -9.64
C SER A 142 -5.67 4.19 -10.87
N PRO A 143 -5.33 5.03 -11.86
CA PRO A 143 -6.06 5.12 -13.14
C PRO A 143 -5.67 3.95 -14.07
N GLU A 144 -5.79 2.72 -13.57
CA GLU A 144 -5.49 1.50 -14.30
C GLU A 144 -6.67 1.03 -15.16
N PRO A 145 -6.40 0.29 -16.27
CA PRO A 145 -7.42 -0.35 -17.10
C PRO A 145 -8.52 -1.05 -16.29
N ARG A 146 -8.13 -1.86 -15.29
CA ARG A 146 -9.09 -2.62 -14.47
C ARG A 146 -10.02 -1.76 -13.62
N VAL A 147 -9.67 -0.52 -13.31
CA VAL A 147 -10.54 0.43 -12.60
C VAL A 147 -11.47 1.12 -13.59
N ILE A 148 -10.90 1.56 -14.72
CA ILE A 148 -11.62 2.27 -15.79
C ILE A 148 -12.70 1.36 -16.41
N GLU A 149 -12.39 0.08 -16.65
CA GLU A 149 -13.35 -0.91 -17.14
C GLU A 149 -14.56 -1.02 -16.22
N ARG A 150 -14.34 -1.13 -14.89
CA ARG A 150 -15.45 -1.23 -13.93
C ARG A 150 -16.24 0.06 -13.82
N LEU A 151 -15.59 1.21 -13.98
CA LEU A 151 -16.26 2.50 -14.04
C LEU A 151 -17.21 2.57 -15.23
N ILE A 152 -16.73 2.17 -16.41
CA ILE A 152 -17.55 2.16 -17.63
C ILE A 152 -18.68 1.14 -17.50
N ASP A 153 -18.39 -0.12 -17.14
CA ASP A 153 -19.39 -1.18 -16.97
C ASP A 153 -20.52 -0.76 -16.01
N SER A 154 -20.16 -0.17 -14.88
CA SER A 154 -21.12 0.28 -13.88
C SER A 154 -21.90 1.51 -14.32
N ALA A 155 -21.27 2.46 -15.02
CA ALA A 155 -21.96 3.62 -15.59
C ALA A 155 -23.02 3.21 -16.61
N GLU A 156 -22.72 2.20 -17.45
CA GLU A 156 -23.69 1.67 -18.42
C GLU A 156 -24.90 1.00 -17.76
N LEU A 157 -24.66 0.19 -16.73
CA LEU A 157 -25.74 -0.44 -15.96
C LEU A 157 -26.63 0.58 -15.24
N LEU A 158 -26.09 1.75 -14.91
CA LEU A 158 -26.82 2.87 -14.32
C LEU A 158 -27.50 3.77 -15.37
N GLY A 159 -27.35 3.48 -16.66
CA GLY A 159 -27.89 4.30 -17.75
C GLY A 159 -27.15 5.63 -17.96
N ARG A 160 -25.94 5.79 -17.43
CA ARG A 160 -25.11 7.00 -17.54
C ARG A 160 -24.28 6.99 -18.82
N THR A 161 -24.95 6.90 -19.97
CA THR A 161 -24.30 6.64 -21.27
C THR A 161 -23.28 7.71 -21.68
N SER A 162 -23.53 8.99 -21.35
CA SER A 162 -22.60 10.09 -21.66
C SER A 162 -21.30 9.99 -20.85
N GLU A 163 -21.40 9.64 -19.57
CA GLU A 163 -20.25 9.41 -18.69
C GLU A 163 -19.46 8.18 -19.14
N ALA A 164 -20.15 7.08 -19.45
CA ALA A 164 -19.52 5.88 -19.98
C ALA A 164 -18.73 6.17 -21.26
N GLN A 165 -19.30 6.95 -22.20
CA GLN A 165 -18.60 7.35 -23.42
C GLN A 165 -17.38 8.22 -23.13
N PHE A 166 -17.52 9.21 -22.23
CA PHE A 166 -16.41 10.08 -21.83
C PHE A 166 -15.21 9.29 -21.27
N HIS A 167 -15.47 8.25 -20.47
CA HIS A 167 -14.41 7.39 -19.96
C HIS A 167 -13.86 6.42 -21.01
N ARG A 168 -14.68 5.94 -21.96
CA ARG A 168 -14.21 5.12 -23.10
C ARG A 168 -13.20 5.87 -23.97
N ASP A 169 -13.51 7.10 -24.35
CA ASP A 169 -12.63 7.88 -25.23
C ASP A 169 -11.26 8.07 -24.59
N ARG A 170 -11.24 8.36 -23.28
CA ARG A 170 -9.99 8.51 -22.52
C ARG A 170 -9.29 7.17 -22.30
N TYR A 171 -10.02 6.08 -22.10
CA TYR A 171 -9.44 4.74 -21.99
C TYR A 171 -8.73 4.36 -23.30
N ALA A 172 -9.40 4.53 -24.44
CA ALA A 172 -8.84 4.27 -25.76
C ALA A 172 -7.57 5.10 -26.04
N ALA A 173 -7.56 6.37 -25.63
CA ALA A 173 -6.41 7.25 -25.81
C ALA A 173 -5.22 6.90 -24.89
N ALA A 174 -5.48 6.55 -23.63
CA ALA A 174 -4.43 6.27 -22.65
C ALA A 174 -3.86 4.84 -22.75
N TYR A 175 -4.71 3.85 -23.05
CA TYR A 175 -4.37 2.43 -23.04
C TYR A 175 -4.95 1.70 -24.27
N PRO A 176 -4.53 2.05 -25.50
CA PRO A 176 -5.16 1.53 -26.72
C PRO A 176 -5.11 0.00 -26.84
N ALA A 177 -4.03 -0.64 -26.39
CA ALA A 177 -3.89 -2.09 -26.46
C ALA A 177 -4.83 -2.82 -25.49
N ASP A 178 -4.97 -2.34 -24.25
CA ASP A 178 -5.85 -2.96 -23.26
C ASP A 178 -7.32 -2.64 -23.54
N TYR A 179 -7.62 -1.43 -24.04
CA TYR A 179 -8.95 -1.10 -24.56
C TYR A 179 -9.38 -2.07 -25.67
N ALA A 180 -8.48 -2.37 -26.62
CA ALA A 180 -8.77 -3.34 -27.67
C ALA A 180 -9.02 -4.76 -27.15
N LYS A 181 -8.31 -5.19 -26.09
CA LYS A 181 -8.57 -6.48 -25.41
C LYS A 181 -9.94 -6.49 -24.74
N TRP A 182 -10.24 -5.43 -23.99
CA TRP A 182 -11.51 -5.27 -23.30
C TRP A 182 -12.71 -5.32 -24.26
N LEU A 183 -12.61 -4.66 -25.43
CA LEU A 183 -13.64 -4.73 -26.49
C LEU A 183 -13.86 -6.16 -27.04
N ARG A 184 -12.85 -7.03 -27.00
CA ARG A 184 -12.99 -8.46 -27.37
C ARG A 184 -13.58 -9.33 -26.25
N GLY A 185 -13.89 -8.74 -25.09
CA GLY A 185 -14.34 -9.46 -23.91
C GLY A 185 -13.20 -10.15 -23.13
N GLU A 186 -11.94 -9.87 -23.48
CA GLU A 186 -10.78 -10.30 -22.70
C GLU A 186 -10.64 -9.36 -21.49
N LYS A 187 -10.52 -9.92 -20.28
CA LYS A 187 -10.27 -9.10 -19.08
C LYS A 187 -8.87 -8.50 -19.14
N ALA A 188 -8.71 -7.24 -18.71
CA ALA A 188 -7.39 -6.66 -18.54
C ALA A 188 -6.49 -7.57 -17.67
N PRO A 189 -5.20 -7.72 -18.04
CA PRO A 189 -4.28 -8.57 -17.31
C PRO A 189 -4.19 -8.13 -15.84
N ALA A 190 -4.03 -9.09 -14.93
CA ALA A 190 -3.65 -8.78 -13.55
C ALA A 190 -2.30 -8.06 -13.60
N ALA A 191 -2.18 -6.94 -12.86
CA ALA A 191 -0.99 -6.10 -12.86
C ALA A 191 0.28 -6.97 -12.78
N ALA A 192 1.08 -6.94 -13.84
CA ALA A 192 2.44 -7.44 -13.80
C ALA A 192 3.22 -6.41 -12.96
N LYS A 193 3.70 -6.86 -11.81
CA LYS A 193 4.67 -6.10 -11.00
C LYS A 193 6.01 -6.06 -11.71
#